data_AF-A0A6P8BHY3-F1
#
_entry.id   AF-A0A6P8BHY3-F1
#
_cell.length_a   1.000
_cell.length_b   1.000
_cell.length_c   1.000
_cell.angle_alpha   90.00
_cell.angle_beta   90.00
_cell.angle_gamma   90.00
#
_symmetry.space_group_name_H-M   'P 1'
#
loop_
_entity.id
_entity.type
_entity.pdbx_description
1 polymer ?
#
loop_
_entity_poly.entity_id
_entity_poly.type
_entity_poly.pdbx_seq_one_letter_code
_entity_poly.pdbx_strand_id
1 'polypeptide(L)'
;MVFLLELKKPVLDNLGEKEYEVIKGFSTTFQRLLWVICGDNPSFGIIDGLSRSIQSEIAGTKFQMLHLNATTGMQYGPFLAGRILSSEATRDNEFHERDGLLQVTRIYRSLAENNAIKDHFKDRTRITQIDSDANLRLTIERPGLLNTLKFIKDDRLAFSFANYQVKIKIAATGINFRDIMASMGLIPMLGNKIAGKFQIGNRVSFLGVGTHATKVRVNHNIVVKIPDTIIFQKAIYIPVCYITAYYTLVNLERLSKGKSILIHATAGGVGQAAVQIAKYLGATVYITVGSETKRKLLVSTYGILKDHIFNSRDPNFAKGIMRVTKGRGVDYILNSLSGKLFRASWEVLAIFGTFVKIGLRNIFDNSRLEMRPFGKNTTFTFFNQFFLYEHNPAVLGQLFSQVFNLIFTGTLRAPNPLTVCQLDKVQDAFRTIQQGKYIGKLVLFFPAADENATTTAAPVLRKTKDLLKLDPNVTYLFVGGLGGFGRSLARQFVISGARNLAFLSKSGDGSPDAQALIKKLSGRGAVVKAYRGNVADRASFKNALDKLESDFPPVKGVIQMAMALRDIVFEKMSHEWWRTGLRPKVQGIWNLYEYFNKTRPLDFFIIYSSILGLYGYPSQAQYSAGNIY
;
A
#
# COMPACT_ATOMS: atom_id res chain seq x y z
N MET A 1 -15.15 -54.37 -16.30
CA MET A 1 -16.47 -53.77 -16.61
C MET A 1 -16.28 -52.38 -17.18
N VAL A 2 -17.10 -51.94 -18.13
CA VAL A 2 -17.12 -50.56 -18.64
C VAL A 2 -18.52 -49.99 -18.41
N PHE A 3 -18.61 -48.80 -17.82
CA PHE A 3 -19.85 -48.16 -17.44
C PHE A 3 -20.05 -46.88 -18.25
N LEU A 4 -21.19 -46.78 -18.95
CA LEU A 4 -21.45 -45.78 -19.99
C LEU A 4 -22.72 -44.94 -19.75
N LEU A 5 -23.37 -45.05 -18.58
CA LEU A 5 -24.64 -44.33 -18.33
C LEU A 5 -24.47 -42.80 -18.32
N GLU A 6 -23.27 -42.30 -17.99
CA GLU A 6 -22.92 -40.87 -17.97
C GLU A 6 -22.31 -40.34 -19.29
N LEU A 7 -22.45 -41.07 -20.41
CA LEU A 7 -22.08 -40.55 -21.74
C LEU A 7 -23.01 -39.44 -22.27
N LYS A 8 -24.20 -39.24 -21.67
CA LYS A 8 -25.22 -38.30 -22.18
C LYS A 8 -25.83 -37.38 -21.14
N LYS A 9 -25.92 -37.83 -19.88
CA LYS A 9 -26.47 -37.07 -18.76
C LYS A 9 -25.79 -37.52 -17.47
N PRO A 10 -25.61 -36.64 -16.47
CA PRO A 10 -25.25 -37.09 -15.13
C PRO A 10 -26.37 -37.97 -14.57
N VAL A 11 -25.99 -38.92 -13.70
CA VAL A 11 -26.96 -39.75 -12.96
C VAL A 11 -26.80 -39.60 -11.46
N LEU A 12 -25.58 -39.34 -10.96
CA LEU A 12 -25.31 -39.35 -9.51
C LEU A 12 -25.90 -38.17 -8.72
N ASP A 13 -26.22 -37.05 -9.38
CA ASP A 13 -26.71 -35.84 -8.73
C ASP A 13 -28.12 -36.01 -8.12
N ASN A 14 -28.99 -36.81 -8.73
CA ASN A 14 -30.36 -37.05 -8.26
C ASN A 14 -30.86 -38.48 -8.55
N LEU A 15 -30.09 -39.49 -8.15
CA LEU A 15 -30.50 -40.90 -8.23
C LEU A 15 -31.83 -41.18 -7.51
N GLY A 16 -32.68 -42.00 -8.12
CA GLY A 16 -33.73 -42.74 -7.43
C GLY A 16 -33.16 -43.88 -6.58
N GLU A 17 -33.96 -44.38 -5.64
CA GLU A 17 -33.51 -45.41 -4.68
C GLU A 17 -33.11 -46.73 -5.37
N LYS A 18 -33.91 -47.19 -6.34
CA LYS A 18 -33.59 -48.39 -7.14
C LYS A 18 -32.31 -48.24 -7.96
N GLU A 19 -32.09 -47.06 -8.55
CA GLU A 19 -30.89 -46.76 -9.34
C GLU A 19 -29.66 -46.69 -8.44
N TYR A 20 -29.81 -46.13 -7.25
CA TYR A 20 -28.75 -46.09 -6.23
C TYR A 20 -28.34 -47.49 -5.76
N GLU A 21 -29.28 -48.38 -5.44
CA GLU A 21 -28.93 -49.75 -5.02
C GLU A 21 -28.22 -50.54 -6.13
N VAL A 22 -28.62 -50.33 -7.39
CA VAL A 22 -27.94 -50.91 -8.57
C VAL A 22 -26.52 -50.36 -8.73
N ILE A 23 -26.33 -49.05 -8.65
CA ILE A 23 -25.01 -48.42 -8.72
C ILE A 23 -24.14 -48.81 -7.52
N LYS A 24 -24.72 -48.93 -6.33
CA LYS A 24 -24.04 -49.37 -5.11
C LYS A 24 -23.48 -50.78 -5.30
N GLY A 25 -24.30 -51.72 -5.74
CA GLY A 25 -23.86 -53.09 -6.09
C GLY A 25 -22.72 -53.09 -7.11
N PHE A 26 -22.91 -52.46 -8.27
CA PHE A 26 -21.85 -52.41 -9.31
C PHE A 26 -20.55 -51.75 -8.84
N SER A 27 -20.62 -50.82 -7.88
CA SER A 27 -19.48 -50.08 -7.35
C SER A 27 -18.92 -50.70 -6.06
N THR A 28 -19.40 -51.88 -5.63
CA THR A 28 -18.77 -52.68 -4.57
C THR A 28 -18.38 -54.08 -5.04
N THR A 29 -19.07 -54.66 -6.03
CA THR A 29 -18.76 -55.98 -6.59
C THR A 29 -18.06 -55.87 -7.96
N PHE A 30 -16.81 -55.39 -7.98
CA PHE A 30 -15.97 -55.38 -9.18
C PHE A 30 -14.49 -55.58 -8.85
N GLN A 31 -13.72 -56.21 -9.77
CA GLN A 31 -12.25 -56.19 -9.72
C GLN A 31 -11.69 -54.99 -10.50
N ARG A 32 -12.20 -54.74 -11.72
CA ARG A 32 -11.82 -53.59 -12.55
C ARG A 32 -13.03 -52.96 -13.24
N LEU A 33 -13.18 -51.66 -13.05
CA LEU A 33 -14.27 -50.83 -13.59
C LEU A 33 -13.67 -49.62 -14.30
N LEU A 34 -14.07 -49.37 -15.55
CA LEU A 34 -13.82 -48.10 -16.24
C LEU A 34 -15.16 -47.36 -16.41
N TRP A 35 -15.31 -46.21 -15.75
CA TRP A 35 -16.48 -45.35 -15.85
C TRP A 35 -16.18 -44.22 -16.84
N VAL A 36 -17.01 -44.11 -17.88
CA VAL A 36 -16.80 -43.17 -18.99
C VAL A 36 -17.87 -42.09 -18.93
N ILE A 37 -17.41 -40.85 -18.95
CA ILE A 37 -18.20 -39.60 -18.83
C ILE A 37 -18.01 -38.83 -20.13
N CYS A 38 -19.03 -38.11 -20.60
CA CYS A 38 -18.87 -37.15 -21.69
C CYS A 38 -19.66 -35.87 -21.41
N GLY A 39 -18.95 -34.73 -21.29
CA GLY A 39 -19.55 -33.40 -21.13
C GLY A 39 -19.05 -32.60 -19.93
N ASP A 40 -19.40 -31.32 -19.90
CA ASP A 40 -18.80 -30.31 -19.00
C ASP A 40 -19.71 -29.91 -17.82
N ASN A 41 -20.77 -30.68 -17.53
CA ASN A 41 -21.68 -30.41 -16.41
C ASN A 41 -21.00 -30.78 -15.07
N PRO A 42 -20.98 -29.90 -14.04
CA PRO A 42 -20.33 -30.19 -12.75
C PRO A 42 -20.89 -31.43 -12.02
N SER A 43 -22.14 -31.84 -12.31
CA SER A 43 -22.70 -33.10 -11.79
C SER A 43 -21.88 -34.33 -12.19
N PHE A 44 -21.14 -34.29 -13.30
CA PHE A 44 -20.23 -35.38 -13.69
C PHE A 44 -18.99 -35.52 -12.79
N GLY A 45 -18.63 -34.51 -11.99
CA GLY A 45 -17.53 -34.61 -11.03
C GLY A 45 -17.86 -35.44 -9.77
N ILE A 46 -19.15 -35.72 -9.53
CA ILE A 46 -19.62 -36.42 -8.32
C ILE A 46 -19.01 -37.82 -8.21
N ILE A 47 -18.81 -38.50 -9.35
CA ILE A 47 -18.21 -39.85 -9.39
C ILE A 47 -16.71 -39.84 -9.05
N ASP A 48 -15.98 -38.75 -9.27
CA ASP A 48 -14.56 -38.67 -8.90
C ASP A 48 -14.39 -38.79 -7.38
N GLY A 49 -15.18 -38.03 -6.62
CA GLY A 49 -15.16 -38.11 -5.15
C GLY A 49 -15.66 -39.46 -4.62
N LEU A 50 -16.67 -40.06 -5.27
CA LEU A 50 -17.17 -41.40 -4.92
C LEU A 50 -16.12 -42.49 -5.18
N SER A 51 -15.54 -42.52 -6.38
CA SER A 51 -14.58 -43.54 -6.81
C SER A 51 -13.28 -43.50 -5.99
N ARG A 52 -12.80 -42.31 -5.61
CA ARG A 52 -11.65 -42.14 -4.69
C ARG A 52 -11.93 -42.73 -3.31
N SER A 53 -13.11 -42.47 -2.74
CA SER A 53 -13.52 -43.09 -1.47
C SER A 53 -13.66 -44.62 -1.59
N ILE A 54 -14.29 -45.15 -2.64
CA ILE A 54 -14.41 -46.59 -2.85
C ILE A 54 -13.04 -47.27 -2.97
N GLN A 55 -12.10 -46.69 -3.72
CA GLN A 55 -10.73 -47.20 -3.82
C GLN A 55 -9.98 -47.21 -2.48
N SER A 56 -10.34 -46.30 -1.56
CA SER A 56 -9.80 -46.30 -0.19
C SER A 56 -10.49 -47.29 0.75
N GLU A 57 -11.71 -47.75 0.42
CA GLU A 57 -12.49 -48.71 1.21
C GLU A 57 -12.26 -50.17 0.79
N ILE A 58 -12.19 -50.44 -0.52
CA ILE A 58 -12.19 -51.80 -1.07
C ILE A 58 -10.83 -52.11 -1.72
N ALA A 59 -9.95 -52.74 -0.93
CA ALA A 59 -8.62 -53.14 -1.36
C ALA A 59 -8.65 -54.10 -2.58
N GLY A 60 -7.67 -53.96 -3.47
CA GLY A 60 -7.53 -54.80 -4.67
C GLY A 60 -8.46 -54.41 -5.84
N THR A 61 -9.36 -53.44 -5.67
CA THR A 61 -10.19 -52.92 -6.76
C THR A 61 -9.45 -51.89 -7.61
N LYS A 62 -9.72 -51.86 -8.92
CA LYS A 62 -9.21 -50.83 -9.85
C LYS A 62 -10.39 -50.08 -10.47
N PHE A 63 -10.85 -49.05 -9.78
CA PHE A 63 -11.85 -48.09 -10.27
C PHE A 63 -11.12 -47.05 -11.13
N GLN A 64 -11.44 -46.97 -12.42
CA GLN A 64 -10.84 -46.02 -13.35
C GLN A 64 -11.89 -45.09 -13.95
N MET A 65 -11.53 -43.84 -14.19
CA MET A 65 -12.36 -42.78 -14.74
C MET A 65 -11.81 -42.31 -16.09
N LEU A 66 -12.68 -42.15 -17.10
CA LEU A 66 -12.36 -41.48 -18.35
C LEU A 66 -13.38 -40.36 -18.61
N HIS A 67 -12.95 -39.13 -18.35
CA HIS A 67 -13.67 -37.91 -18.71
C HIS A 67 -13.38 -37.57 -20.16
N LEU A 68 -14.42 -37.56 -20.99
CA LEU A 68 -14.34 -37.20 -22.40
C LEU A 68 -14.81 -35.76 -22.63
N ASN A 69 -14.13 -35.04 -23.53
CA ASN A 69 -14.53 -33.68 -23.90
C ASN A 69 -15.90 -33.69 -24.59
N ALA A 70 -16.75 -32.69 -24.31
CA ALA A 70 -18.09 -32.59 -24.90
C ALA A 70 -18.11 -32.60 -26.44
N THR A 71 -17.03 -32.17 -27.10
CA THR A 71 -16.92 -32.01 -28.57
C THR A 71 -16.13 -33.15 -29.22
N THR A 72 -14.92 -33.43 -28.74
CA THR A 72 -14.00 -34.44 -29.32
C THR A 72 -14.17 -35.84 -28.72
N GLY A 73 -14.82 -35.94 -27.58
CA GLY A 73 -14.90 -37.15 -26.75
C GLY A 73 -15.48 -38.37 -27.45
N MET A 74 -16.55 -38.20 -28.22
CA MET A 74 -17.20 -39.31 -28.92
C MET A 74 -16.36 -39.89 -30.07
N GLN A 75 -15.43 -39.11 -30.63
CA GLN A 75 -14.54 -39.55 -31.71
C GLN A 75 -13.39 -40.40 -31.16
N TYR A 76 -12.74 -39.93 -30.10
CA TYR A 76 -11.53 -40.58 -29.55
C TYR A 76 -11.82 -41.56 -28.41
N GLY A 77 -12.94 -41.39 -27.71
CA GLY A 77 -13.29 -42.11 -26.48
C GLY A 77 -13.17 -43.64 -26.57
N PRO A 78 -13.69 -44.33 -27.59
CA PRO A 78 -13.56 -45.78 -27.71
C PRO A 78 -12.10 -46.25 -27.80
N PHE A 79 -11.27 -45.55 -28.56
CA PHE A 79 -9.84 -45.86 -28.69
C PHE A 79 -9.09 -45.61 -27.38
N LEU A 80 -9.37 -44.50 -26.70
CA LEU A 80 -8.72 -44.14 -25.43
C LEU A 80 -9.16 -45.06 -24.28
N ALA A 81 -10.43 -45.45 -24.23
CA ALA A 81 -10.94 -46.46 -23.30
C ALA A 81 -10.26 -47.82 -23.53
N GLY A 82 -10.13 -48.25 -24.79
CA GLY A 82 -9.37 -49.44 -25.17
C GLY A 82 -7.92 -49.39 -24.69
N ARG A 83 -7.24 -48.25 -24.87
CA ARG A 83 -5.86 -48.01 -24.42
C ARG A 83 -5.71 -48.03 -22.90
N ILE A 84 -6.68 -47.51 -22.14
CA ILE A 84 -6.68 -47.61 -20.67
C ILE A 84 -6.84 -49.06 -20.23
N LEU A 85 -7.77 -49.80 -20.86
CA LEU A 85 -8.07 -51.18 -20.50
C LEU A 85 -6.91 -52.14 -20.83
N SER A 86 -6.25 -51.99 -21.99
CA SER A 86 -5.10 -52.80 -22.37
C SER A 86 -3.78 -52.42 -21.67
N SER A 87 -3.71 -51.26 -21.02
CA SER A 87 -2.51 -50.82 -20.31
C SER A 87 -2.46 -51.34 -18.86
N GLU A 88 -1.44 -52.14 -18.57
CA GLU A 88 -1.03 -52.49 -17.21
C GLU A 88 0.05 -51.53 -16.65
N ALA A 89 0.72 -50.76 -17.53
CA ALA A 89 1.86 -49.94 -17.18
C ALA A 89 1.51 -48.70 -16.34
N THR A 90 0.25 -48.26 -16.33
CA THR A 90 -0.18 -47.07 -15.58
C THR A 90 -0.75 -47.39 -14.20
N ARG A 91 -0.26 -46.63 -13.21
CA ARG A 91 -0.79 -46.55 -11.84
C ARG A 91 -1.94 -45.53 -11.71
N ASP A 92 -2.22 -44.78 -12.77
CA ASP A 92 -3.28 -43.78 -12.78
C ASP A 92 -4.66 -44.42 -12.95
N ASN A 93 -5.62 -43.84 -12.24
CA ASN A 93 -7.01 -44.25 -12.22
C ASN A 93 -7.96 -43.15 -12.71
N GLU A 94 -7.46 -41.96 -13.04
CA GLU A 94 -8.28 -40.84 -13.52
C GLU A 94 -7.65 -40.24 -14.78
N PHE A 95 -8.45 -40.15 -15.83
CA PHE A 95 -8.02 -39.69 -17.14
C PHE A 95 -9.00 -38.67 -17.71
N HIS A 96 -8.47 -37.62 -18.33
CA HIS A 96 -9.23 -36.66 -19.12
C HIS A 96 -8.75 -36.72 -20.57
N GLU A 97 -9.67 -36.84 -21.52
CA GLU A 97 -9.39 -36.62 -22.94
C GLU A 97 -9.39 -35.12 -23.23
N ARG A 98 -8.37 -34.69 -23.95
CA ARG A 98 -8.27 -33.34 -24.49
C ARG A 98 -7.53 -33.39 -25.81
N ASP A 99 -8.17 -32.89 -26.87
CA ASP A 99 -7.63 -32.85 -28.22
C ASP A 99 -7.16 -34.25 -28.70
N GLY A 100 -7.91 -35.31 -28.32
CA GLY A 100 -7.60 -36.71 -28.62
C GLY A 100 -6.48 -37.34 -27.76
N LEU A 101 -5.92 -36.61 -26.81
CA LEU A 101 -4.84 -37.07 -25.93
C LEU A 101 -5.36 -37.39 -24.51
N LEU A 102 -4.83 -38.45 -23.90
CA LEU A 102 -5.04 -38.77 -22.49
C LEU A 102 -4.15 -37.89 -21.60
N GLN A 103 -4.78 -37.13 -20.71
CA GLN A 103 -4.16 -36.30 -19.68
C GLN A 103 -4.56 -36.82 -18.29
N VAL A 104 -3.75 -36.50 -17.27
CA VAL A 104 -4.00 -36.89 -15.88
C VAL A 104 -3.79 -35.70 -14.96
N THR A 105 -4.71 -35.48 -14.03
CA THR A 105 -4.66 -34.39 -13.06
C THR A 105 -3.55 -34.63 -12.01
N ARG A 106 -2.80 -33.58 -11.66
CA ARG A 106 -1.70 -33.62 -10.69
C ARG A 106 -1.77 -32.45 -9.73
N ILE A 107 -1.58 -32.73 -8.44
CA ILE A 107 -1.40 -31.71 -7.41
C ILE A 107 0.09 -31.35 -7.36
N TYR A 108 0.43 -30.08 -7.56
CA TYR A 108 1.80 -29.57 -7.44
C TYR A 108 1.87 -28.43 -6.42
N ARG A 109 3.04 -28.28 -5.78
CA ARG A 109 3.30 -27.18 -4.85
C ARG A 109 3.70 -25.93 -5.62
N SER A 110 2.83 -24.93 -5.71
CA SER A 110 3.24 -23.63 -6.26
C SER A 110 3.85 -22.71 -5.19
N LEU A 111 5.09 -22.27 -5.41
CA LEU A 111 5.81 -21.38 -4.49
C LEU A 111 5.37 -19.91 -4.61
N ALA A 112 4.93 -19.47 -5.79
CA ALA A 112 4.53 -18.09 -6.02
C ALA A 112 3.28 -17.72 -5.23
N GLU A 113 2.22 -18.52 -5.34
CA GLU A 113 0.94 -18.37 -4.64
C GLU A 113 1.12 -18.51 -3.12
N ASN A 114 1.94 -19.47 -2.67
CA ASN A 114 2.29 -19.61 -1.26
C ASN A 114 2.96 -18.35 -0.70
N ASN A 115 3.88 -17.74 -1.46
CA ASN A 115 4.52 -16.48 -1.06
C ASN A 115 3.53 -15.30 -1.11
N ALA A 116 2.68 -15.21 -2.14
CA ALA A 116 1.65 -14.19 -2.25
C ALA A 116 0.68 -14.25 -1.06
N ILE A 117 0.13 -15.43 -0.74
CA ILE A 117 -0.75 -15.65 0.42
C ILE A 117 -0.03 -15.30 1.73
N LYS A 118 1.22 -15.76 1.91
CA LYS A 118 2.05 -15.45 3.10
C LYS A 118 2.25 -13.95 3.29
N ASP A 119 2.37 -13.19 2.21
CA ASP A 119 2.51 -11.73 2.26
C ASP A 119 1.24 -11.00 2.69
N HIS A 120 0.06 -11.62 2.59
CA HIS A 120 -1.19 -11.05 3.14
C HIS A 120 -1.33 -11.27 4.65
N PHE A 121 -0.63 -12.24 5.24
CA PHE A 121 -0.69 -12.53 6.69
C PHE A 121 0.19 -11.63 7.59
N LYS A 122 1.00 -10.72 7.03
CA LYS A 122 1.89 -9.85 7.82
C LYS A 122 1.80 -8.38 7.40
N ASP A 123 1.90 -7.49 8.39
CA ASP A 123 2.12 -6.06 8.18
C ASP A 123 3.37 -5.86 7.31
N ARG A 124 3.22 -5.31 6.11
CA ARG A 124 4.31 -5.20 5.13
C ARG A 124 4.21 -3.90 4.33
N THR A 125 5.37 -3.29 4.07
CA THR A 125 5.49 -2.18 3.12
C THR A 125 5.29 -2.73 1.71
N ARG A 126 4.33 -2.18 0.97
CA ARG A 126 4.08 -2.51 -0.44
C ARG A 126 4.09 -1.22 -1.25
N ILE A 127 4.55 -1.28 -2.50
CA ILE A 127 4.25 -0.20 -3.46
C ILE A 127 2.75 -0.26 -3.70
N THR A 128 2.02 0.82 -3.39
CA THR A 128 0.56 0.87 -3.55
C THR A 128 0.14 2.25 -3.98
N GLN A 129 -0.88 2.33 -4.85
CA GLN A 129 -1.51 3.57 -5.22
C GLN A 129 -2.04 4.30 -3.98
N ILE A 130 -1.76 5.60 -3.90
CA ILE A 130 -2.29 6.50 -2.88
C ILE A 130 -3.57 7.13 -3.44
N ASP A 131 -4.67 6.89 -2.74
CA ASP A 131 -5.95 7.56 -2.94
C ASP A 131 -5.82 9.06 -2.59
N SER A 132 -6.50 9.92 -3.35
CA SER A 132 -6.48 11.37 -3.18
C SER A 132 -6.89 11.82 -1.78
N ASP A 133 -7.73 11.03 -1.10
CA ASP A 133 -8.22 11.30 0.24
C ASP A 133 -7.47 10.58 1.38
N ALA A 134 -6.45 9.78 1.06
CA ALA A 134 -5.67 9.05 2.05
C ALA A 134 -5.02 10.00 3.09
N ASN A 135 -5.00 9.58 4.35
CA ASN A 135 -4.27 10.25 5.43
C ASN A 135 -2.97 9.47 5.69
N LEU A 136 -1.89 9.81 4.98
CA LEU A 136 -0.60 9.12 5.05
C LEU A 136 0.54 10.11 5.32
N ARG A 137 1.53 9.69 6.11
CA ARG A 137 2.79 10.41 6.34
C ARG A 137 4.00 9.52 6.09
N LEU A 138 5.07 10.10 5.59
CA LEU A 138 6.39 9.46 5.52
C LEU A 138 6.93 9.25 6.94
N THR A 139 7.55 8.12 7.16
CA THR A 139 8.29 7.77 8.36
C THR A 139 9.49 6.91 7.97
N ILE A 140 10.51 6.85 8.83
CA ILE A 140 11.53 5.81 8.77
C ILE A 140 11.28 4.82 9.92
N GLU A 141 11.51 3.53 9.68
CA GLU A 141 11.37 2.50 10.72
C GLU A 141 12.68 2.25 11.47
N ARG A 142 13.81 2.26 10.75
CA ARG A 142 15.15 2.14 11.33
C ARG A 142 15.99 3.32 10.86
N PRO A 143 16.20 4.35 11.70
CA PRO A 143 17.09 5.46 11.39
C PRO A 143 18.48 4.96 10.93
N GLY A 144 19.05 5.61 9.93
CA GLY A 144 20.26 5.18 9.23
C GLY A 144 20.01 4.24 8.05
N LEU A 145 18.92 3.46 8.04
CA LEU A 145 18.57 2.53 6.96
C LEU A 145 17.48 3.12 6.05
N LEU A 146 17.90 3.88 5.04
CA LEU A 146 16.99 4.59 4.10
C LEU A 146 16.02 3.67 3.34
N ASN A 147 16.35 2.38 3.17
CA ASN A 147 15.44 1.39 2.58
C ASN A 147 14.22 1.06 3.47
N THR A 148 14.19 1.57 4.70
CA THR A 148 13.06 1.45 5.64
C THR A 148 12.16 2.70 5.67
N LEU A 149 12.40 3.68 4.78
CA LEU A 149 11.47 4.79 4.54
C LEU A 149 10.17 4.26 3.93
N LYS A 150 9.04 4.57 4.59
CA LYS A 150 7.70 4.14 4.22
C LYS A 150 6.62 5.13 4.65
N PHE A 151 5.51 5.13 3.94
CA PHE A 151 4.30 5.85 4.31
C PHE A 151 3.46 5.01 5.27
N ILE A 152 2.96 5.64 6.34
CA ILE A 152 2.06 5.04 7.32
C ILE A 152 0.82 5.91 7.48
N LYS A 153 -0.27 5.35 8.02
CA LYS A 153 -1.47 6.13 8.39
C LYS A 153 -1.08 7.30 9.31
N ASP A 154 -1.59 8.48 9.00
CA ASP A 154 -1.33 9.70 9.77
C ASP A 154 -2.46 10.01 10.76
N ASP A 155 -2.39 9.39 11.93
CA ASP A 155 -3.35 9.63 13.01
C ASP A 155 -3.21 11.01 13.68
N ARG A 156 -2.20 11.83 13.31
CA ARG A 156 -2.07 13.23 13.78
C ARG A 156 -3.28 14.09 13.40
N LEU A 157 -4.02 13.67 12.37
CA LEU A 157 -5.22 14.35 11.87
C LEU A 157 -6.51 13.95 12.58
N ALA A 158 -6.50 12.99 13.52
CA ALA A 158 -7.70 12.50 14.21
C ALA A 158 -8.18 13.42 15.35
N PHE A 159 -7.32 14.30 15.88
CA PHE A 159 -7.65 15.21 16.98
C PHE A 159 -8.48 16.41 16.54
N SER A 160 -9.19 17.06 17.47
CA SER A 160 -10.01 18.24 17.21
C SER A 160 -9.26 19.39 16.51
N PHE A 161 -10.01 20.26 15.85
CA PHE A 161 -9.51 21.42 15.12
C PHE A 161 -9.36 22.59 16.10
N ALA A 162 -8.22 23.27 16.11
CA ALA A 162 -8.08 24.50 16.90
C ALA A 162 -8.68 25.68 16.11
N ASN A 163 -9.36 26.63 16.75
CA ASN A 163 -10.16 27.65 16.06
C ASN A 163 -9.45 28.39 14.96
N TYR A 164 -8.24 28.81 15.26
CA TYR A 164 -7.51 29.61 14.34
C TYR A 164 -6.86 28.73 13.26
N GLN A 165 -7.44 27.64 12.65
CA GLN A 165 -6.76 26.53 11.87
C GLN A 165 -6.95 26.34 10.33
N VAL A 166 -5.86 25.93 9.62
CA VAL A 166 -5.87 25.37 8.25
C VAL A 166 -5.49 23.89 8.23
N LYS A 167 -6.18 23.15 7.36
CA LYS A 167 -5.81 21.83 6.86
C LYS A 167 -5.38 21.99 5.40
N ILE A 168 -4.17 21.57 5.05
CA ILE A 168 -3.63 21.71 3.68
C ILE A 168 -3.49 20.32 3.06
N LYS A 169 -4.07 20.13 1.87
CA LYS A 169 -3.81 18.98 1.00
C LYS A 169 -2.48 19.24 0.29
N ILE A 170 -1.53 18.33 0.44
CA ILE A 170 -0.16 18.53 -0.05
C ILE A 170 -0.10 18.19 -1.54
N ALA A 171 0.30 19.16 -2.37
CA ALA A 171 0.62 18.94 -3.78
C ALA A 171 2.10 18.56 -3.98
N ALA A 172 3.01 19.10 -3.17
CA ALA A 172 4.43 18.76 -3.20
C ALA A 172 5.17 19.26 -1.95
N THR A 173 6.35 18.68 -1.68
CA THR A 173 7.21 19.03 -0.55
C THR A 173 8.68 19.01 -0.93
N GLY A 174 9.48 19.94 -0.41
CA GLY A 174 10.90 20.00 -0.74
C GLY A 174 11.76 19.29 0.29
N ILE A 175 12.51 18.24 -0.07
CA ILE A 175 13.42 17.56 0.87
C ILE A 175 14.61 18.48 1.22
N ASN A 176 14.93 18.63 2.49
CA ASN A 176 16.01 19.47 3.01
C ASN A 176 17.10 18.61 3.67
N PHE A 177 18.25 19.21 3.92
CA PHE A 177 19.34 18.54 4.64
C PHE A 177 18.92 18.09 6.06
N ARG A 178 17.99 18.83 6.69
CA ARG A 178 17.39 18.45 7.97
C ARG A 178 16.67 17.11 7.90
N ASP A 179 15.90 16.87 6.84
CA ASP A 179 15.13 15.62 6.67
C ASP A 179 16.07 14.42 6.52
N ILE A 180 17.23 14.62 5.89
CA ILE A 180 18.31 13.62 5.82
C ILE A 180 18.90 13.35 7.21
N MET A 181 19.25 14.39 7.99
CA MET A 181 19.75 14.22 9.36
C MET A 181 18.73 13.49 10.25
N ALA A 182 17.44 13.77 10.10
CA ALA A 182 16.37 13.09 10.83
C ALA A 182 16.26 11.60 10.43
N SER A 183 16.35 11.30 9.12
CA SER A 183 16.37 9.92 8.62
C SER A 183 17.62 9.14 9.07
N MET A 184 18.71 9.82 9.41
CA MET A 184 19.92 9.21 9.98
C MET A 184 19.85 9.04 11.51
N GLY A 185 18.79 9.53 12.18
CA GLY A 185 18.69 9.52 13.63
C GLY A 185 19.54 10.59 14.34
N LEU A 186 20.15 11.51 13.59
CA LEU A 186 20.99 12.59 14.14
C LEU A 186 20.17 13.69 14.81
N ILE A 187 18.87 13.77 14.50
CA ILE A 187 17.90 14.70 15.12
C ILE A 187 16.50 14.04 15.18
N PRO A 188 15.63 14.45 16.10
CA PRO A 188 14.26 13.93 16.17
C PRO A 188 13.41 14.34 14.95
N MET A 189 12.56 13.42 14.47
CA MET A 189 11.46 13.74 13.56
C MET A 189 10.34 14.45 14.34
N LEU A 190 10.37 15.78 14.32
CA LEU A 190 9.38 16.61 15.00
C LEU A 190 8.08 16.74 14.20
N GLY A 191 7.01 17.17 14.87
CA GLY A 191 5.73 17.51 14.26
C GLY A 191 4.87 18.24 15.27
N ASN A 192 4.66 19.55 15.08
CA ASN A 192 3.85 20.38 15.97
C ASN A 192 2.65 20.97 15.23
N LYS A 193 1.59 21.20 16.02
CA LYS A 193 0.22 21.47 15.56
C LYS A 193 0.03 22.96 15.19
N ILE A 194 -1.25 23.31 15.10
CA ILE A 194 -1.86 24.62 14.95
C ILE A 194 -1.79 25.22 13.51
N ALA A 195 -2.08 26.50 13.26
CA ALA A 195 -3.38 26.79 12.59
C ALA A 195 -3.58 28.16 11.77
N GLY A 196 -4.33 28.29 10.60
CA GLY A 196 -5.46 29.30 10.39
C GLY A 196 -6.18 29.83 9.09
N LYS A 197 -6.10 31.16 8.85
CA LYS A 197 -7.03 32.16 8.24
C LYS A 197 -7.48 32.09 6.75
N PHE A 198 -7.62 30.91 6.13
CA PHE A 198 -7.80 30.80 4.66
C PHE A 198 -9.15 30.20 4.20
N GLN A 199 -9.58 30.57 2.99
CA GLN A 199 -10.71 29.93 2.31
C GLN A 199 -10.32 28.58 1.67
N ILE A 200 -11.28 27.65 1.59
CA ILE A 200 -11.11 26.36 0.91
C ILE A 200 -10.79 26.60 -0.59
N GLY A 201 -9.95 25.77 -1.18
CA GLY A 201 -9.52 25.88 -2.59
C GLY A 201 -8.38 26.88 -2.86
N ASN A 202 -7.96 27.69 -1.88
CA ASN A 202 -6.84 28.62 -2.07
C ASN A 202 -5.51 27.86 -2.27
N ARG A 203 -4.78 28.18 -3.35
CA ARG A 203 -3.39 27.72 -3.57
C ARG A 203 -2.46 28.42 -2.57
N VAL A 204 -1.66 27.64 -1.82
CA VAL A 204 -0.79 28.18 -0.76
C VAL A 204 0.60 27.54 -0.73
N SER A 205 1.56 28.25 -0.15
CA SER A 205 2.88 27.74 0.26
C SER A 205 3.20 28.16 1.69
N PHE A 206 3.96 27.36 2.42
CA PHE A 206 4.08 27.49 3.88
C PHE A 206 5.38 26.86 4.43
N LEU A 207 5.76 27.21 5.67
CA LEU A 207 6.72 26.42 6.45
C LEU A 207 5.98 25.51 7.42
N GLY A 208 6.45 24.27 7.58
CA GLY A 208 5.87 23.31 8.51
C GLY A 208 6.85 22.19 8.87
N VAL A 209 6.45 21.35 9.81
CA VAL A 209 7.26 20.24 10.32
C VAL A 209 6.54 18.91 10.06
N GLY A 210 7.26 17.88 9.64
CA GLY A 210 6.67 16.59 9.28
C GLY A 210 5.71 16.70 8.09
N THR A 211 6.08 17.52 7.10
CA THR A 211 5.25 17.94 5.96
C THR A 211 5.19 16.91 4.83
N HIS A 212 6.11 15.94 4.79
CA HIS A 212 6.10 14.80 3.88
C HIS A 212 4.92 13.87 4.19
N ALA A 213 3.71 14.33 3.89
CA ALA A 213 2.43 13.68 4.15
C ALA A 213 1.43 14.10 3.06
N THR A 214 0.33 13.37 2.92
CA THR A 214 -0.75 13.72 1.98
C THR A 214 -1.56 14.94 2.43
N LYS A 215 -1.71 15.11 3.75
CA LYS A 215 -2.47 16.20 4.38
C LYS A 215 -1.77 16.64 5.67
N VAL A 216 -1.76 17.93 5.96
CA VAL A 216 -1.12 18.52 7.16
C VAL A 216 -1.99 19.59 7.81
N ARG A 217 -1.60 20.05 9.00
CA ARG A 217 -2.16 21.25 9.65
C ARG A 217 -1.04 22.22 9.98
N VAL A 218 -1.22 23.52 9.72
CA VAL A 218 -0.15 24.54 9.74
C VAL A 218 -0.67 25.88 10.27
N ASN A 219 0.21 26.68 10.89
CA ASN A 219 -0.10 28.04 11.35
C ASN A 219 -0.31 29.02 10.18
N HIS A 220 -1.37 29.83 10.21
CA HIS A 220 -1.71 30.77 9.14
C HIS A 220 -0.74 31.91 9.02
N ASN A 221 -0.13 32.30 10.14
CA ASN A 221 0.89 33.32 10.15
C ASN A 221 2.09 32.90 9.28
N ILE A 222 2.26 31.61 8.95
CA ILE A 222 3.38 31.07 8.17
C ILE A 222 2.92 30.39 6.87
N VAL A 223 1.75 30.79 6.37
CA VAL A 223 1.14 30.36 5.10
C VAL A 223 0.95 31.60 4.23
N VAL A 224 1.30 31.51 2.95
CA VAL A 224 1.14 32.57 1.95
C VAL A 224 0.35 32.04 0.77
N LYS A 225 -0.64 32.81 0.29
CA LYS A 225 -1.37 32.52 -0.95
C LYS A 225 -0.42 32.68 -2.14
N ILE A 226 -0.39 31.69 -3.03
CA ILE A 226 0.41 31.78 -4.27
C ILE A 226 -0.51 32.10 -5.45
N PRO A 227 -0.11 32.99 -6.37
CA PRO A 227 -0.83 33.24 -7.62
C PRO A 227 -0.99 31.97 -8.46
N ASP A 228 -2.06 31.89 -9.25
CA ASP A 228 -2.32 30.77 -10.15
C ASP A 228 -1.23 30.62 -11.23
N THR A 229 -0.59 31.73 -11.61
CA THR A 229 0.56 31.79 -12.53
C THR A 229 1.81 31.06 -12.02
N ILE A 230 1.87 30.70 -10.73
CA ILE A 230 2.99 29.98 -10.14
C ILE A 230 2.60 28.52 -9.86
N ILE A 231 3.27 27.61 -10.56
CA ILE A 231 3.15 26.16 -10.34
C ILE A 231 3.64 25.79 -8.93
N PHE A 232 2.96 24.85 -8.27
CA PHE A 232 3.27 24.45 -6.88
C PHE A 232 4.74 24.09 -6.67
N GLN A 233 5.37 23.42 -7.63
CA GLN A 233 6.77 23.01 -7.55
C GLN A 233 7.73 24.21 -7.42
N LYS A 234 7.38 25.37 -8.03
CA LYS A 234 8.11 26.63 -7.89
C LYS A 234 7.80 27.40 -6.61
N ALA A 235 6.80 27.03 -5.82
CA ALA A 235 6.52 27.69 -4.55
C ALA A 235 7.29 27.10 -3.35
N ILE A 236 7.95 25.95 -3.53
CA ILE A 236 8.45 25.07 -2.46
C ILE A 236 9.87 25.38 -1.99
N TYR A 237 10.70 26.00 -2.83
CA TYR A 237 12.06 26.37 -2.42
C TYR A 237 12.07 27.63 -1.52
N ILE A 238 11.00 28.42 -1.55
CA ILE A 238 10.90 29.71 -0.87
C ILE A 238 10.91 29.55 0.67
N PRO A 239 10.03 28.71 1.28
CA PRO A 239 9.91 28.55 2.73
C PRO A 239 11.21 28.32 3.50
N VAL A 240 12.12 27.50 2.98
CA VAL A 240 13.37 27.16 3.68
C VAL A 240 14.56 27.92 3.10
N CYS A 241 14.77 27.86 1.78
CA CYS A 241 16.01 28.35 1.19
C CYS A 241 16.09 29.87 1.19
N TYR A 242 15.01 30.54 0.78
CA TYR A 242 15.00 32.00 0.75
C TYR A 242 14.87 32.62 2.13
N ILE A 243 14.05 32.08 3.02
CA ILE A 243 13.92 32.64 4.36
C ILE A 243 15.22 32.50 5.14
N THR A 244 15.93 31.36 5.02
CA THR A 244 17.26 31.22 5.62
C THR A 244 18.23 32.26 5.07
N ALA A 245 18.29 32.45 3.75
CA ALA A 245 19.19 33.42 3.14
C ALA A 245 18.79 34.88 3.46
N TYR A 246 17.52 35.24 3.39
CA TYR A 246 17.01 36.59 3.63
C TYR A 246 17.20 37.00 5.08
N TYR A 247 16.81 36.14 6.04
CA TYR A 247 17.00 36.46 7.46
C TYR A 247 18.47 36.65 7.81
N THR A 248 19.36 35.81 7.27
CA THR A 248 20.79 35.89 7.59
C THR A 248 21.47 37.10 6.94
N LEU A 249 21.17 37.43 5.68
CA LEU A 249 21.78 38.56 4.97
C LEU A 249 21.13 39.92 5.31
N VAL A 250 19.82 39.98 5.52
CA VAL A 250 19.06 41.23 5.71
C VAL A 250 18.82 41.53 7.19
N ASN A 251 18.28 40.57 7.96
CA ASN A 251 17.86 40.83 9.34
C ASN A 251 19.01 40.74 10.35
N LEU A 252 19.94 39.79 10.18
CA LEU A 252 21.10 39.65 11.07
C LEU A 252 22.23 40.61 10.68
N GLU A 253 22.78 40.50 9.47
CA GLU A 253 23.97 41.28 9.06
C GLU A 253 23.67 42.70 8.58
N ARG A 254 22.45 42.93 8.05
CA ARG A 254 22.12 44.14 7.27
C ARG A 254 23.15 44.36 6.15
N LEU A 255 23.38 43.32 5.34
CA LEU A 255 24.34 43.33 4.23
C LEU A 255 23.99 44.47 3.25
N SER A 256 24.99 45.27 2.90
CA SER A 256 24.83 46.50 2.12
C SER A 256 25.76 46.55 0.92
N LYS A 257 25.47 47.48 0.00
CA LYS A 257 26.29 47.74 -1.19
C LYS A 257 27.74 48.00 -0.81
N GLY A 258 28.68 47.33 -1.49
CA GLY A 258 30.12 47.46 -1.25
C GLY A 258 30.71 46.49 -0.23
N LYS A 259 29.91 45.87 0.65
CA LYS A 259 30.37 44.71 1.46
C LYS A 259 30.60 43.49 0.56
N SER A 260 31.47 42.59 1.01
CA SER A 260 31.77 41.31 0.36
C SER A 260 31.28 40.11 1.18
N ILE A 261 30.84 39.06 0.49
CA ILE A 261 30.28 37.85 1.09
C ILE A 261 30.94 36.59 0.51
N LEU A 262 31.31 35.64 1.38
CA LEU A 262 31.64 34.26 1.01
C LEU A 262 30.46 33.33 1.31
N ILE A 263 29.92 32.71 0.26
CA ILE A 263 28.83 31.74 0.36
C ILE A 263 29.41 30.34 0.13
N HIS A 264 29.15 29.41 1.05
CA HIS A 264 29.62 28.03 0.93
C HIS A 264 28.57 27.05 0.40
N ALA A 265 29.04 26.03 -0.33
CA ALA A 265 28.22 24.98 -0.96
C ALA A 265 27.12 25.55 -1.89
N THR A 266 27.47 26.59 -2.65
CA THR A 266 26.54 27.55 -3.26
C THR A 266 25.56 26.94 -4.27
N ALA A 267 25.89 25.79 -4.83
CA ALA A 267 25.05 25.10 -5.79
C ALA A 267 23.80 24.44 -5.18
N GLY A 268 23.65 24.38 -3.85
CA GLY A 268 22.42 23.98 -3.17
C GLY A 268 21.44 25.14 -2.97
N GLY A 269 20.15 24.84 -2.73
CA GLY A 269 19.07 25.84 -2.71
C GLY A 269 19.31 27.09 -1.83
N VAL A 270 19.82 26.96 -0.60
CA VAL A 270 20.12 28.12 0.28
C VAL A 270 21.23 28.99 -0.34
N GLY A 271 22.26 28.38 -0.91
CA GLY A 271 23.36 29.10 -1.52
C GLY A 271 22.94 29.88 -2.77
N GLN A 272 22.10 29.29 -3.62
CA GLN A 272 21.54 29.96 -4.79
C GLN A 272 20.61 31.12 -4.41
N ALA A 273 19.83 30.99 -3.33
CA ALA A 273 19.03 32.09 -2.80
C ALA A 273 19.90 33.22 -2.23
N ALA A 274 20.94 32.88 -1.46
CA ALA A 274 21.89 33.84 -0.90
C ALA A 274 22.68 34.61 -1.97
N VAL A 275 23.06 33.97 -3.08
CA VAL A 275 23.69 34.66 -4.23
C VAL A 275 22.76 35.73 -4.80
N GLN A 276 21.49 35.41 -5.01
CA GLN A 276 20.53 36.34 -5.60
C GLN A 276 20.24 37.52 -4.66
N ILE A 277 20.06 37.25 -3.36
CA ILE A 277 19.85 38.30 -2.34
C ILE A 277 21.11 39.18 -2.20
N ALA A 278 22.31 38.60 -2.14
CA ALA A 278 23.55 39.38 -2.05
C ALA A 278 23.76 40.28 -3.28
N LYS A 279 23.44 39.78 -4.50
CA LYS A 279 23.48 40.61 -5.72
C LYS A 279 22.43 41.72 -5.71
N TYR A 280 21.21 41.43 -5.26
CA TYR A 280 20.15 42.43 -5.08
C TYR A 280 20.55 43.55 -4.11
N LEU A 281 21.28 43.21 -3.04
CA LEU A 281 21.82 44.17 -2.07
C LEU A 281 23.12 44.89 -2.54
N GLY A 282 23.64 44.57 -3.73
CA GLY A 282 24.85 45.19 -4.28
C GLY A 282 26.16 44.75 -3.62
N ALA A 283 26.20 43.56 -3.02
CA ALA A 283 27.38 43.00 -2.36
C ALA A 283 28.29 42.22 -3.34
N THR A 284 29.60 42.24 -3.08
CA THR A 284 30.60 41.48 -3.85
C THR A 284 30.59 40.01 -3.44
N VAL A 285 30.14 39.13 -4.34
CA VAL A 285 29.91 37.70 -4.03
C VAL A 285 31.11 36.83 -4.39
N TYR A 286 31.62 36.09 -3.42
CA TYR A 286 32.55 34.96 -3.54
C TYR A 286 31.85 33.65 -3.15
N ILE A 287 32.21 32.53 -3.79
CA ILE A 287 31.47 31.27 -3.63
C ILE A 287 32.39 30.03 -3.57
N THR A 288 31.89 28.94 -2.97
CA THR A 288 32.54 27.62 -3.10
C THR A 288 31.62 26.54 -3.68
N VAL A 289 32.17 25.72 -4.58
CA VAL A 289 31.48 24.60 -5.25
C VAL A 289 32.32 23.32 -5.26
N GLY A 290 31.66 22.17 -5.25
CA GLY A 290 32.31 20.85 -5.14
C GLY A 290 32.44 20.05 -6.44
N SER A 291 32.07 20.61 -7.60
CA SER A 291 32.26 19.97 -8.91
C SER A 291 32.18 20.98 -10.06
N GLU A 292 32.72 20.61 -11.22
CA GLU A 292 32.75 21.49 -12.40
C GLU A 292 31.35 21.75 -12.99
N THR A 293 30.45 20.76 -12.97
CA THR A 293 29.03 20.96 -13.31
C THR A 293 28.37 22.03 -12.42
N LYS A 294 28.72 22.05 -11.13
CA LYS A 294 28.25 23.05 -10.16
C LYS A 294 28.88 24.43 -10.40
N ARG A 295 30.14 24.50 -10.86
CA ARG A 295 30.78 25.75 -11.32
C ARG A 295 30.05 26.32 -12.53
N LYS A 296 29.90 25.52 -13.60
CA LYS A 296 29.27 25.94 -14.87
C LYS A 296 27.87 26.53 -14.66
N LEU A 297 27.03 25.88 -13.83
CA LEU A 297 25.70 26.40 -13.48
C LEU A 297 25.76 27.82 -12.89
N LEU A 298 26.61 28.07 -11.90
CA LEU A 298 26.60 29.36 -11.20
C LEU A 298 27.24 30.49 -12.04
N VAL A 299 28.14 30.16 -12.95
CA VAL A 299 28.61 31.10 -13.98
C VAL A 299 27.46 31.44 -14.94
N SER A 300 26.80 30.46 -15.54
CA SER A 300 25.78 30.70 -16.59
C SER A 300 24.46 31.27 -16.04
N THR A 301 24.02 30.83 -14.86
CA THR A 301 22.70 31.19 -14.30
C THR A 301 22.75 32.50 -13.52
N TYR A 302 23.88 32.79 -12.86
CA TYR A 302 23.99 33.93 -11.94
C TYR A 302 25.10 34.92 -12.31
N GLY A 303 25.89 34.69 -13.36
CA GLY A 303 26.95 35.60 -13.78
C GLY A 303 27.98 35.84 -12.65
N ILE A 304 28.48 34.76 -12.05
CA ILE A 304 29.58 34.84 -11.08
C ILE A 304 30.91 34.80 -11.83
N LEU A 305 31.79 35.77 -11.56
CA LEU A 305 33.12 35.86 -12.16
C LEU A 305 33.94 34.60 -11.83
N LYS A 306 34.69 34.06 -12.80
CA LYS A 306 35.42 32.78 -12.65
C LYS A 306 36.37 32.80 -11.45
N ASP A 307 37.04 33.92 -11.21
CA ASP A 307 38.01 34.11 -10.12
C ASP A 307 37.35 34.25 -8.73
N HIS A 308 36.03 34.39 -8.67
CA HIS A 308 35.26 34.41 -7.43
C HIS A 308 34.76 33.01 -7.02
N ILE A 309 35.14 31.94 -7.74
CA ILE A 309 34.62 30.58 -7.56
C ILE A 309 35.73 29.60 -7.15
N PHE A 310 35.67 29.15 -5.90
CA PHE A 310 36.67 28.28 -5.29
C PHE A 310 36.13 26.86 -5.02
N ASN A 311 37.02 25.92 -4.68
CA ASN A 311 36.65 24.54 -4.37
C ASN A 311 36.03 24.43 -2.96
N SER A 312 34.91 23.72 -2.80
CA SER A 312 34.24 23.51 -1.51
C SER A 312 34.68 22.23 -0.77
N ARG A 313 35.68 21.49 -1.27
CA ARG A 313 36.16 20.21 -0.71
C ARG A 313 37.53 20.28 -0.05
N ASP A 314 38.23 21.40 -0.18
CA ASP A 314 39.64 21.59 0.20
C ASP A 314 39.81 23.00 0.80
N PRO A 315 40.48 23.18 1.96
CA PRO A 315 40.71 24.49 2.58
C PRO A 315 41.49 25.49 1.72
N ASN A 316 42.13 25.10 0.60
CA ASN A 316 42.83 26.04 -0.29
C ASN A 316 41.95 27.19 -0.85
N PHE A 317 40.60 27.12 -0.74
CA PHE A 317 39.76 28.29 -1.02
C PHE A 317 40.17 29.51 -0.18
N ALA A 318 40.67 29.31 1.05
CA ALA A 318 41.07 30.40 1.94
C ALA A 318 42.21 31.24 1.34
N LYS A 319 43.25 30.58 0.81
CA LYS A 319 44.35 31.25 0.09
C LYS A 319 43.84 32.01 -1.15
N GLY A 320 42.90 31.40 -1.88
CA GLY A 320 42.24 32.02 -3.03
C GLY A 320 41.49 33.31 -2.67
N ILE A 321 40.69 33.26 -1.59
CA ILE A 321 39.95 34.41 -1.05
C ILE A 321 40.91 35.51 -0.61
N MET A 322 41.95 35.20 0.17
CA MET A 322 42.93 36.20 0.62
C MET A 322 43.66 36.85 -0.57
N ARG A 323 43.96 36.09 -1.63
CA ARG A 323 44.54 36.64 -2.86
C ARG A 323 43.60 37.64 -3.56
N VAL A 324 42.35 37.26 -3.84
CA VAL A 324 41.42 38.15 -4.57
C VAL A 324 40.91 39.33 -3.73
N THR A 325 41.02 39.25 -2.41
CA THR A 325 40.72 40.33 -1.45
C THR A 325 41.95 41.14 -1.03
N LYS A 326 43.11 40.93 -1.65
CA LYS A 326 44.38 41.62 -1.35
C LYS A 326 44.77 41.57 0.14
N GLY A 327 44.59 40.41 0.77
CA GLY A 327 44.88 40.18 2.19
C GLY A 327 43.79 40.64 3.18
N ARG A 328 42.73 41.34 2.71
CA ARG A 328 41.68 41.90 3.56
C ARG A 328 40.75 40.85 4.17
N GLY A 329 40.47 39.77 3.43
CA GLY A 329 39.39 38.83 3.75
C GLY A 329 38.02 39.36 3.31
N VAL A 330 36.96 38.73 3.82
CA VAL A 330 35.55 39.03 3.48
C VAL A 330 34.75 39.54 4.66
N ASP A 331 33.79 40.42 4.42
CA ASP A 331 32.99 41.07 5.48
C ASP A 331 31.95 40.12 6.07
N TYR A 332 31.39 39.24 5.26
CA TYR A 332 30.36 38.30 5.69
C TYR A 332 30.61 36.88 5.18
N ILE A 333 30.34 35.88 6.02
CA ILE A 333 30.47 34.46 5.65
C ILE A 333 29.20 33.69 5.99
N LEU A 334 28.52 33.17 4.96
CA LEU A 334 27.40 32.25 5.12
C LEU A 334 27.89 30.81 4.98
N ASN A 335 28.13 30.16 6.12
CA ASN A 335 28.79 28.86 6.17
C ASN A 335 27.88 27.68 6.54
N SER A 336 27.93 26.65 5.69
CA SER A 336 27.35 25.32 5.88
C SER A 336 28.38 24.20 6.11
N LEU A 337 29.68 24.45 5.89
CA LEU A 337 30.76 23.47 6.00
C LEU A 337 31.17 23.19 7.46
N SER A 338 31.81 22.05 7.69
CA SER A 338 32.27 21.55 9.00
C SER A 338 33.75 21.15 8.99
N GLY A 339 34.32 20.91 10.17
CA GLY A 339 35.68 20.38 10.32
C GLY A 339 36.77 21.37 9.88
N LYS A 340 37.82 20.89 9.21
CA LYS A 340 38.93 21.73 8.72
C LYS A 340 38.47 22.87 7.80
N LEU A 341 37.43 22.64 6.99
CA LEU A 341 36.87 23.65 6.10
C LEU A 341 36.22 24.80 6.88
N PHE A 342 35.52 24.51 7.99
CA PHE A 342 34.95 25.54 8.87
C PHE A 342 36.01 26.48 9.45
N ARG A 343 37.17 25.93 9.86
CA ARG A 343 38.29 26.73 10.40
C ARG A 343 38.90 27.63 9.33
N ALA A 344 39.17 27.07 8.14
CA ALA A 344 39.66 27.84 6.99
C ALA A 344 38.68 28.97 6.58
N SER A 345 37.36 28.77 6.74
CA SER A 345 36.37 29.84 6.57
C SER A 345 36.48 30.92 7.67
N TRP A 346 36.71 30.53 8.92
CA TRP A 346 36.76 31.44 10.08
C TRP A 346 38.00 32.36 10.04
N GLU A 347 39.12 31.89 9.50
CA GLU A 347 40.36 32.66 9.36
C GLU A 347 40.29 33.80 8.34
N VAL A 348 39.56 33.62 7.23
CA VAL A 348 39.46 34.58 6.10
C VAL A 348 38.43 35.70 6.30
N LEU A 349 37.86 35.79 7.50
CA LEU A 349 36.98 36.88 7.89
C LEU A 349 37.78 38.19 8.03
N ALA A 350 37.22 39.29 7.50
CA ALA A 350 37.81 40.63 7.58
C ALA A 350 37.66 41.22 9.00
N ILE A 351 38.32 42.36 9.24
CA ILE A 351 38.11 43.15 10.45
C ILE A 351 36.65 43.63 10.48
N PHE A 352 36.01 43.54 11.66
CA PHE A 352 34.57 43.77 11.86
C PHE A 352 33.63 42.83 11.09
N GLY A 353 34.15 41.74 10.50
CA GLY A 353 33.33 40.80 9.74
C GLY A 353 32.45 39.89 10.60
N THR A 354 31.35 39.41 10.02
CA THR A 354 30.40 38.49 10.66
C THR A 354 30.39 37.12 10.00
N PHE A 355 30.45 36.07 10.82
CA PHE A 355 30.33 34.67 10.40
C PHE A 355 28.99 34.10 10.84
N VAL A 356 28.15 33.70 9.87
CA VAL A 356 26.88 33.01 10.14
C VAL A 356 26.98 31.54 9.79
N LYS A 357 26.85 30.71 10.83
CA LYS A 357 26.79 29.26 10.75
C LYS A 357 25.33 28.82 10.58
N ILE A 358 25.05 28.07 9.51
CA ILE A 358 23.74 27.39 9.31
C ILE A 358 23.86 25.86 9.36
N GLY A 359 25.09 25.32 9.34
CA GLY A 359 25.34 23.88 9.39
C GLY A 359 25.21 23.31 10.81
N LEU A 360 24.20 22.46 11.04
CA LEU A 360 23.87 21.87 12.34
C LEU A 360 24.95 20.96 12.95
N ARG A 361 25.77 20.28 12.13
CA ARG A 361 26.67 19.21 12.58
C ARG A 361 27.59 19.63 13.73
N ASN A 362 28.23 20.80 13.64
CA ASN A 362 29.16 21.26 14.67
C ASN A 362 28.48 21.62 16.01
N ILE A 363 27.17 21.88 16.01
CA ILE A 363 26.39 22.12 17.22
C ILE A 363 26.13 20.79 17.94
N PHE A 364 25.73 19.75 17.20
CA PHE A 364 25.54 18.40 17.76
C PHE A 364 26.86 17.74 18.19
N ASP A 365 27.93 17.93 17.41
CA ASP A 365 29.27 17.44 17.72
C ASP A 365 29.97 18.27 18.84
N ASN A 366 29.28 19.25 19.47
CA ASN A 366 29.80 20.23 20.44
C ASN A 366 31.23 20.74 20.11
N SER A 367 31.42 21.20 18.88
CA SER A 367 32.75 21.48 18.34
C SER A 367 33.39 22.74 18.93
N ARG A 368 34.68 22.66 19.28
CA ARG A 368 35.49 23.81 19.71
C ARG A 368 35.53 24.92 18.64
N LEU A 369 35.39 26.17 19.09
CA LEU A 369 35.60 27.39 18.30
C LEU A 369 36.97 28.00 18.64
N GLU A 370 37.70 28.46 17.63
CA GLU A 370 39.02 29.07 17.81
C GLU A 370 38.86 30.57 18.12
N MET A 371 39.43 31.03 19.23
CA MET A 371 39.22 32.41 19.72
C MET A 371 39.98 33.49 18.93
N ARG A 372 41.06 33.12 18.23
CA ARG A 372 41.99 34.08 17.59
C ARG A 372 41.30 35.06 16.61
N PRO A 373 40.33 34.67 15.75
CA PRO A 373 39.69 35.62 14.84
C PRO A 373 38.82 36.68 15.52
N PHE A 374 38.39 36.51 16.78
CA PHE A 374 37.69 37.56 17.52
C PHE A 374 38.56 38.79 17.77
N GLY A 375 39.90 38.66 17.78
CA GLY A 375 40.84 39.78 17.85
C GLY A 375 40.78 40.74 16.65
N LYS A 376 40.03 40.39 15.59
CA LYS A 376 39.68 41.28 14.47
C LYS A 376 38.34 42.02 14.70
N ASN A 377 37.82 42.08 15.93
CA ASN A 377 36.48 42.57 16.28
C ASN A 377 35.35 41.89 15.49
N THR A 378 35.47 40.58 15.27
CA THR A 378 34.52 39.81 14.45
C THR A 378 33.33 39.29 15.25
N THR A 379 32.21 39.05 14.57
CA THR A 379 31.01 38.45 15.17
C THR A 379 30.84 37.00 14.69
N PHE A 380 30.45 36.10 15.60
CA PHE A 380 30.03 34.74 15.26
C PHE A 380 28.57 34.56 15.63
N THR A 381 27.75 34.00 14.73
CA THR A 381 26.33 33.71 15.00
C THR A 381 25.95 32.36 14.42
N PHE A 382 25.21 31.57 15.20
CA PHE A 382 24.53 30.38 14.70
C PHE A 382 23.06 30.72 14.40
N PHE A 383 22.60 30.43 13.19
CA PHE A 383 21.21 30.63 12.81
C PHE A 383 20.50 29.30 12.54
N ASN A 384 19.39 29.08 13.23
CA ASN A 384 18.50 27.94 13.04
C ASN A 384 17.06 28.42 12.84
N GLN A 385 16.60 28.38 11.59
CA GLN A 385 15.25 28.78 11.18
C GLN A 385 14.12 28.07 11.97
N PHE A 386 14.40 26.92 12.59
CA PHE A 386 13.41 26.20 13.39
C PHE A 386 12.92 26.99 14.60
N PHE A 387 13.81 27.67 15.32
CA PHE A 387 13.41 28.45 16.50
C PHE A 387 12.60 29.70 16.10
N LEU A 388 12.84 30.24 14.90
CA LEU A 388 12.01 31.30 14.32
C LEU A 388 10.59 30.79 13.98
N TYR A 389 10.47 29.56 13.48
CA TYR A 389 9.18 28.89 13.27
C TYR A 389 8.43 28.63 14.59
N GLU A 390 9.13 28.15 15.61
CA GLU A 390 8.53 27.66 16.86
C GLU A 390 8.14 28.79 17.81
N HIS A 391 9.01 29.80 17.97
CA HIS A 391 8.82 30.88 18.96
C HIS A 391 8.39 32.21 18.36
N ASN A 392 8.60 32.46 17.06
CA ASN A 392 8.30 33.73 16.40
C ASN A 392 7.58 33.59 15.05
N PRO A 393 6.45 32.85 14.97
CA PRO A 393 5.73 32.60 13.71
C PRO A 393 5.17 33.89 13.06
N ALA A 394 4.93 34.96 13.83
CA ALA A 394 4.48 36.25 13.29
C ALA A 394 5.59 36.95 12.47
N VAL A 395 6.81 37.02 13.01
CA VAL A 395 7.99 37.55 12.31
C VAL A 395 8.29 36.70 11.07
N LEU A 396 8.18 35.37 11.20
CA LEU A 396 8.32 34.47 10.07
C LEU A 396 7.30 34.77 8.94
N GLY A 397 6.06 35.09 9.29
CA GLY A 397 5.01 35.50 8.33
C GLY A 397 5.29 36.80 7.57
N GLN A 398 5.87 37.79 8.26
CA GLN A 398 6.28 39.05 7.65
C GLN A 398 7.41 38.81 6.64
N LEU A 399 8.44 38.04 7.03
CA LEU A 399 9.55 37.66 6.15
C LEU A 399 9.09 36.85 4.94
N PHE A 400 8.13 35.94 5.15
CA PHE A 400 7.45 35.23 4.08
C PHE A 400 6.83 36.20 3.08
N SER A 401 5.96 37.11 3.53
CA SER A 401 5.30 38.09 2.67
C SER A 401 6.30 38.93 1.86
N GLN A 402 7.36 39.42 2.49
CA GLN A 402 8.43 40.20 1.84
C GLN A 402 9.16 39.40 0.75
N VAL A 403 9.60 38.18 1.07
CA VAL A 403 10.35 37.32 0.16
C VAL A 403 9.49 36.82 -1.00
N PHE A 404 8.23 36.45 -0.75
CA PHE A 404 7.30 36.06 -1.80
C PHE A 404 7.02 37.22 -2.76
N ASN A 405 6.86 38.45 -2.25
CA ASN A 405 6.70 39.64 -3.09
C ASN A 405 7.89 39.83 -4.05
N LEU A 406 9.14 39.76 -3.55
CA LEU A 406 10.34 39.85 -4.38
C LEU A 406 10.45 38.76 -5.46
N ILE A 407 9.78 37.61 -5.28
CA ILE A 407 9.72 36.55 -6.28
C ILE A 407 8.57 36.79 -7.27
N PHE A 408 7.42 37.29 -6.79
CA PHE A 408 6.28 37.64 -7.63
C PHE A 408 6.57 38.82 -8.56
N THR A 409 7.38 39.79 -8.13
CA THR A 409 7.91 40.88 -8.98
C THR A 409 9.04 40.46 -9.91
N GLY A 410 9.48 39.19 -9.86
CA GLY A 410 10.56 38.66 -10.69
C GLY A 410 11.98 39.09 -10.29
N THR A 411 12.13 39.86 -9.19
CA THR A 411 13.42 40.32 -8.65
C THR A 411 14.28 39.15 -8.18
N LEU A 412 13.66 38.11 -7.62
CA LEU A 412 14.28 36.85 -7.21
C LEU A 412 13.64 35.68 -7.98
N ARG A 413 14.42 34.65 -8.30
CA ARG A 413 14.02 33.52 -9.16
C ARG A 413 14.32 32.16 -8.54
N ALA A 414 13.59 31.14 -8.99
CA ALA A 414 13.80 29.75 -8.55
C ALA A 414 15.27 29.29 -8.62
N PRO A 415 15.78 28.61 -7.58
CA PRO A 415 17.01 27.83 -7.68
C PRO A 415 16.89 26.76 -8.77
N ASN A 416 17.94 26.60 -9.56
CA ASN A 416 18.00 25.74 -10.73
C ASN A 416 19.05 24.63 -10.50
N PRO A 417 18.82 23.36 -10.88
CA PRO A 417 17.57 22.76 -11.31
C PRO A 417 16.60 22.48 -10.15
N LEU A 418 15.35 22.27 -10.54
CA LEU A 418 14.29 21.76 -9.69
C LEU A 418 14.06 20.28 -10.05
N THR A 419 14.56 19.37 -9.22
CA THR A 419 14.43 17.92 -9.45
C THR A 419 13.16 17.41 -8.77
N VAL A 420 12.17 17.01 -9.57
CA VAL A 420 10.92 16.41 -9.06
C VAL A 420 11.09 14.89 -8.98
N CYS A 421 10.71 14.30 -7.86
CA CYS A 421 10.72 12.86 -7.61
C CYS A 421 9.33 12.38 -7.22
N GLN A 422 8.95 11.21 -7.74
CA GLN A 422 7.71 10.51 -7.39
C GLN A 422 7.86 9.77 -6.05
N LEU A 423 6.73 9.41 -5.44
CA LEU A 423 6.69 8.87 -4.08
C LEU A 423 7.23 7.43 -3.99
N ASP A 424 7.20 6.66 -5.07
CA ASP A 424 7.85 5.34 -5.18
C ASP A 424 9.38 5.45 -5.08
N LYS A 425 9.97 6.52 -5.63
CA LYS A 425 11.42 6.83 -5.60
C LYS A 425 11.86 7.61 -4.37
N VAL A 426 11.03 7.71 -3.32
CA VAL A 426 11.37 8.46 -2.08
C VAL A 426 12.69 8.00 -1.45
N GLN A 427 13.00 6.70 -1.51
CA GLN A 427 14.23 6.15 -0.93
C GLN A 427 15.49 6.60 -1.70
N ASP A 428 15.42 6.62 -3.03
CA ASP A 428 16.51 7.07 -3.91
C ASP A 428 16.71 8.59 -3.84
N ALA A 429 15.62 9.35 -3.68
CA ALA A 429 15.66 10.79 -3.46
C ALA A 429 16.44 11.16 -2.19
N PHE A 430 16.16 10.50 -1.05
CA PHE A 430 16.93 10.70 0.19
C PHE A 430 18.41 10.30 0.01
N ARG A 431 18.68 9.18 -0.67
CA ARG A 431 20.05 8.69 -0.95
C ARG A 431 20.85 9.68 -1.83
N THR A 432 20.21 10.30 -2.82
CA THR A 432 20.85 11.29 -3.71
C THR A 432 21.31 12.55 -2.97
N ILE A 433 20.52 12.99 -1.97
CA ILE A 433 20.88 14.14 -1.13
C ILE A 433 21.98 13.75 -0.13
N GLN A 434 21.88 12.57 0.50
CA GLN A 434 22.93 12.01 1.38
C GLN A 434 24.29 11.96 0.68
N GLN A 435 24.33 11.56 -0.59
CA GLN A 435 25.56 11.49 -1.38
C GLN A 435 26.07 12.85 -1.90
N GLY A 436 25.34 13.96 -1.66
CA GLY A 436 25.72 15.31 -2.11
C GLY A 436 25.71 15.49 -3.64
N LYS A 437 25.13 14.54 -4.38
CA LYS A 437 25.11 14.51 -5.86
C LYS A 437 24.10 15.48 -6.48
N TYR A 438 23.12 15.96 -5.70
CA TYR A 438 22.12 16.92 -6.18
C TYR A 438 22.69 18.33 -6.43
N ILE A 439 21.94 19.10 -7.22
CA ILE A 439 22.12 20.53 -7.50
C ILE A 439 20.74 21.19 -7.32
N GLY A 440 20.67 22.44 -6.85
CA GLY A 440 19.41 23.15 -6.66
C GLY A 440 18.56 22.56 -5.53
N LYS A 441 17.35 22.09 -5.87
CA LYS A 441 16.35 21.60 -4.91
C LYS A 441 15.65 20.33 -5.41
N LEU A 442 15.53 19.33 -4.54
CA LEU A 442 14.75 18.11 -4.78
C LEU A 442 13.37 18.23 -4.10
N VAL A 443 12.33 17.88 -4.84
CA VAL A 443 10.91 17.96 -4.45
C VAL A 443 10.23 16.60 -4.60
N LEU A 444 9.50 16.14 -3.57
CA LEU A 444 8.55 15.04 -3.66
C LEU A 444 7.19 15.57 -4.12
N PHE A 445 6.65 15.00 -5.20
CA PHE A 445 5.35 15.36 -5.76
C PHE A 445 4.23 14.46 -5.19
N PHE A 446 3.05 15.03 -4.96
CA PHE A 446 1.87 14.37 -4.41
C PHE A 446 0.67 14.65 -5.34
N PRO A 447 0.47 13.84 -6.40
CA PRO A 447 -0.56 14.09 -7.42
C PRO A 447 -1.98 14.20 -6.89
N ALA A 448 -2.26 13.57 -5.75
CA ALA A 448 -3.54 13.61 -5.03
C ALA A 448 -4.20 15.00 -4.95
N ALA A 449 -3.43 16.08 -4.93
CA ALA A 449 -3.93 17.46 -4.80
C ALA A 449 -4.23 18.18 -6.14
N ASP A 450 -4.00 17.53 -7.27
CA ASP A 450 -4.31 18.03 -8.62
C ASP A 450 -5.39 17.14 -9.23
N GLU A 451 -6.56 17.70 -9.52
CA GLU A 451 -7.76 16.96 -9.93
C GLU A 451 -7.58 16.25 -11.28
N ASN A 452 -6.59 16.68 -12.08
CA ASN A 452 -6.26 16.09 -13.38
C ASN A 452 -5.07 15.10 -13.33
N ALA A 453 -4.45 14.88 -12.17
CA ALA A 453 -3.23 14.09 -12.07
C ALA A 453 -3.49 12.63 -11.67
N THR A 454 -2.84 11.71 -12.37
CA THR A 454 -2.98 10.26 -12.16
C THR A 454 -2.50 9.80 -10.78
N THR A 455 -3.12 8.74 -10.27
CA THR A 455 -2.74 8.10 -9.01
C THR A 455 -1.26 7.75 -8.98
N THR A 456 -0.59 8.01 -7.85
CA THR A 456 0.82 7.69 -7.68
C THR A 456 1.05 6.66 -6.59
N ALA A 457 1.90 5.70 -6.92
CA ALA A 457 2.28 4.65 -6.02
C ALA A 457 3.37 5.12 -5.05
N ALA A 458 3.36 4.59 -3.84
CA ALA A 458 4.36 4.84 -2.82
C ALA A 458 4.60 3.59 -1.97
N PRO A 459 5.75 3.47 -1.27
CA PRO A 459 5.97 2.40 -0.30
C PRO A 459 5.09 2.62 0.95
N VAL A 460 3.88 2.06 0.96
CA VAL A 460 2.91 2.19 2.06
C VAL A 460 2.96 0.94 2.95
N LEU A 461 3.05 1.11 4.27
CA LEU A 461 2.82 0.03 5.24
C LEU A 461 1.34 -0.34 5.23
N ARG A 462 1.02 -1.51 4.68
CA ARG A 462 -0.32 -2.10 4.78
C ARG A 462 -0.33 -3.03 5.98
N LYS A 463 -1.26 -2.80 6.91
CA LYS A 463 -1.49 -3.71 8.04
C LYS A 463 -2.44 -4.82 7.62
N THR A 464 -2.19 -6.06 8.04
CA THR A 464 -3.00 -7.23 7.63
C THR A 464 -4.48 -7.03 7.94
N LYS A 465 -4.79 -6.49 9.12
CA LYS A 465 -6.16 -6.22 9.56
C LYS A 465 -6.91 -5.17 8.73
N ASP A 466 -6.20 -4.34 7.96
CA ASP A 466 -6.78 -3.27 7.15
C ASP A 466 -6.96 -3.69 5.66
N LEU A 467 -6.65 -4.95 5.32
CA LEU A 467 -6.71 -5.48 3.94
C LEU A 467 -8.11 -5.89 3.50
N LEU A 468 -8.89 -6.54 4.37
CA LEU A 468 -10.28 -6.88 4.08
C LEU A 468 -11.19 -5.75 4.58
N LYS A 469 -11.86 -5.09 3.63
CA LYS A 469 -12.95 -4.15 3.90
C LYS A 469 -14.21 -4.68 3.25
N LEU A 470 -15.26 -4.79 4.05
CA LEU A 470 -16.60 -5.17 3.63
C LEU A 470 -17.52 -3.96 3.68
N ASP A 471 -18.44 -3.85 2.73
CA ASP A 471 -19.37 -2.74 2.65
C ASP A 471 -20.42 -2.88 3.78
N PRO A 472 -20.60 -1.87 4.64
CA PRO A 472 -21.62 -1.89 5.68
C PRO A 472 -23.06 -1.86 5.14
N ASN A 473 -23.28 -1.45 3.88
CA ASN A 473 -24.60 -1.19 3.32
C ASN A 473 -25.22 -2.40 2.58
N VAL A 474 -24.52 -3.53 2.55
CA VAL A 474 -24.92 -4.76 1.83
C VAL A 474 -24.97 -5.95 2.78
N THR A 475 -25.56 -7.06 2.31
CA THR A 475 -25.79 -8.25 3.13
C THR A 475 -24.87 -9.42 2.77
N TYR A 476 -24.39 -10.09 3.82
CA TYR A 476 -23.54 -11.28 3.72
C TYR A 476 -24.31 -12.50 4.21
N LEU A 477 -24.59 -13.45 3.30
CA LEU A 477 -25.39 -14.65 3.54
C LEU A 477 -24.48 -15.85 3.86
N PHE A 478 -24.63 -16.38 5.07
CA PHE A 478 -23.94 -17.57 5.57
C PHE A 478 -24.89 -18.78 5.54
N VAL A 479 -24.74 -19.64 4.54
CA VAL A 479 -25.55 -20.86 4.41
C VAL A 479 -24.87 -21.98 5.19
N GLY A 480 -25.54 -22.54 6.19
CA GLY A 480 -24.94 -23.50 7.14
C GLY A 480 -23.94 -22.90 8.14
N GLY A 481 -23.70 -21.58 8.12
CA GLY A 481 -22.61 -20.92 8.86
C GLY A 481 -22.78 -20.77 10.38
N LEU A 482 -23.76 -21.42 11.01
CA LEU A 482 -23.96 -21.38 12.47
C LEU A 482 -23.01 -22.33 13.24
N GLY A 483 -22.30 -23.21 12.53
CA GLY A 483 -21.21 -24.04 13.09
C GLY A 483 -19.94 -23.26 13.42
N GLY A 484 -18.98 -23.90 14.10
CA GLY A 484 -17.77 -23.25 14.64
C GLY A 484 -16.98 -22.38 13.64
N PHE A 485 -16.77 -22.89 12.41
CA PHE A 485 -16.08 -22.15 11.34
C PHE A 485 -16.83 -20.89 10.92
N GLY A 486 -18.13 -21.00 10.60
CA GLY A 486 -18.94 -19.86 10.16
C GLY A 486 -19.12 -18.82 11.27
N ARG A 487 -19.27 -19.24 12.53
CA ARG A 487 -19.24 -18.35 13.71
C ARG A 487 -17.93 -17.59 13.84
N SER A 488 -16.80 -18.17 13.42
CA SER A 488 -15.50 -17.48 13.41
C SER A 488 -15.38 -16.50 12.26
N LEU A 489 -15.78 -16.91 11.06
CA LEU A 489 -15.74 -16.06 9.86
C LEU A 489 -16.69 -14.85 9.99
N ALA A 490 -17.90 -15.04 10.50
CA ALA A 490 -18.86 -13.96 10.74
C ALA A 490 -18.33 -12.88 11.72
N ARG A 491 -17.56 -13.29 12.75
CA ARG A 491 -16.88 -12.32 13.63
C ARG A 491 -15.85 -11.49 12.88
N GLN A 492 -15.08 -12.11 11.97
CA GLN A 492 -14.11 -11.39 11.14
C GLN A 492 -14.81 -10.47 10.13
N PHE A 493 -15.94 -10.87 9.55
CA PHE A 493 -16.74 -10.03 8.67
C PHE A 493 -17.18 -8.72 9.35
N VAL A 494 -17.71 -8.81 10.58
CA VAL A 494 -18.12 -7.61 11.35
C VAL A 494 -16.92 -6.72 11.71
N ILE A 495 -15.77 -7.32 12.03
CA ILE A 495 -14.50 -6.60 12.26
C ILE A 495 -14.04 -5.88 10.97
N SER A 496 -14.19 -6.52 9.81
CA SER A 496 -13.83 -6.00 8.49
C SER A 496 -14.82 -4.99 7.90
N GLY A 497 -15.94 -4.69 8.58
CA GLY A 497 -16.86 -3.62 8.19
C GLY A 497 -18.30 -4.06 7.92
N ALA A 498 -18.58 -5.36 7.77
CA ALA A 498 -19.93 -5.85 7.51
C ALA A 498 -20.90 -5.44 8.63
N ARG A 499 -22.11 -5.01 8.26
CA ARG A 499 -23.18 -4.66 9.22
C ARG A 499 -24.45 -5.48 9.03
N ASN A 500 -24.69 -6.08 7.87
CA ASN A 500 -25.85 -6.95 7.65
C ASN A 500 -25.38 -8.39 7.42
N LEU A 501 -25.73 -9.29 8.34
CA LEU A 501 -25.40 -10.72 8.23
C LEU A 501 -26.68 -11.56 8.33
N ALA A 502 -26.91 -12.37 7.30
CA ALA A 502 -27.99 -13.34 7.28
C ALA A 502 -27.42 -14.75 7.39
N PHE A 503 -28.07 -15.61 8.18
CA PHE A 503 -27.74 -17.03 8.24
C PHE A 503 -28.90 -17.85 7.68
N LEU A 504 -28.62 -18.86 6.87
CA LEU A 504 -29.63 -19.84 6.42
C LEU A 504 -29.30 -21.21 7.01
N SER A 505 -30.23 -21.79 7.76
CA SER A 505 -30.05 -23.12 8.36
C SER A 505 -31.38 -23.85 8.55
N LYS A 506 -31.35 -25.19 8.64
CA LYS A 506 -32.57 -26.01 8.87
C LYS A 506 -33.27 -25.69 10.21
N SER A 507 -32.53 -25.17 11.19
CA SER A 507 -33.00 -24.83 12.54
C SER A 507 -33.27 -23.34 12.77
N GLY A 508 -32.92 -22.46 11.83
CA GLY A 508 -32.92 -21.01 12.06
C GLY A 508 -32.01 -20.62 13.23
N ASP A 509 -32.52 -19.75 14.09
CA ASP A 509 -31.95 -19.32 15.37
C ASP A 509 -32.29 -20.24 16.55
N GLY A 510 -32.91 -21.40 16.33
CA GLY A 510 -33.41 -22.28 17.39
C GLY A 510 -32.38 -22.96 18.30
N SER A 511 -31.07 -22.70 18.14
CA SER A 511 -30.03 -23.22 19.03
C SER A 511 -29.43 -22.12 19.93
N PRO A 512 -29.11 -22.41 21.21
CA PRO A 512 -28.48 -21.44 22.11
C PRO A 512 -27.19 -20.84 21.53
N ASP A 513 -26.44 -21.68 20.80
CA ASP A 513 -25.18 -21.33 20.14
C ASP A 513 -25.36 -20.34 18.97
N ALA A 514 -26.51 -20.36 18.29
CA ALA A 514 -26.91 -19.39 17.27
C ALA A 514 -27.39 -18.08 17.90
N GLN A 515 -28.22 -18.15 18.94
CA GLN A 515 -28.70 -16.97 19.67
C GLN A 515 -27.54 -16.20 20.32
N ALA A 516 -26.58 -16.91 20.92
CA ALA A 516 -25.36 -16.33 21.47
C ALA A 516 -24.48 -15.65 20.40
N LEU A 517 -24.41 -16.21 19.18
CA LEU A 517 -23.74 -15.55 18.06
C LEU A 517 -24.45 -14.25 17.67
N ILE A 518 -25.77 -14.32 17.43
CA ILE A 518 -26.60 -13.17 17.05
C ILE A 518 -26.41 -12.05 18.06
N LYS A 519 -26.64 -12.31 19.36
CA LYS A 519 -26.45 -11.33 20.44
C LYS A 519 -25.04 -10.73 20.46
N LYS A 520 -24.00 -11.55 20.24
CA LYS A 520 -22.60 -11.11 20.25
C LYS A 520 -22.21 -10.24 19.05
N LEU A 521 -22.82 -10.47 17.89
CA LEU A 521 -22.59 -9.67 16.68
C LEU A 521 -23.44 -8.39 16.69
N SER A 522 -24.69 -8.45 17.18
CA SER A 522 -25.55 -7.27 17.38
C SER A 522 -25.00 -6.32 18.43
N GLY A 523 -24.39 -6.83 19.51
CA GLY A 523 -23.61 -6.03 20.47
C GLY A 523 -22.36 -5.34 19.88
N ARG A 524 -22.05 -5.57 18.59
CA ARG A 524 -21.00 -4.87 17.81
C ARG A 524 -21.58 -4.00 16.68
N GLY A 525 -22.88 -3.72 16.71
CA GLY A 525 -23.56 -2.86 15.75
C GLY A 525 -23.90 -3.52 14.41
N ALA A 526 -23.94 -4.84 14.33
CA ALA A 526 -24.41 -5.56 13.13
C ALA A 526 -25.88 -6.00 13.29
N VAL A 527 -26.70 -5.80 12.26
CA VAL A 527 -28.02 -6.42 12.16
C VAL A 527 -27.81 -7.88 11.72
N VAL A 528 -28.26 -8.82 12.55
CA VAL A 528 -28.06 -10.26 12.32
C VAL A 528 -29.37 -11.01 12.51
N LYS A 529 -29.77 -11.79 11.50
CA LYS A 529 -30.93 -12.71 11.56
C LYS A 529 -30.55 -14.09 11.04
N ALA A 530 -31.20 -15.13 11.56
CA ALA A 530 -31.08 -16.49 11.03
C ALA A 530 -32.45 -16.97 10.53
N TYR A 531 -32.51 -17.30 9.23
CA TYR A 531 -33.69 -17.81 8.56
C TYR A 531 -33.72 -19.33 8.62
N ARG A 532 -34.88 -19.86 9.00
CA ARG A 532 -35.15 -21.30 8.94
C ARG A 532 -35.43 -21.70 7.49
N GLY A 533 -34.56 -22.50 6.90
CA GLY A 533 -34.74 -23.03 5.55
C GLY A 533 -33.68 -24.05 5.16
N ASN A 534 -34.01 -24.89 4.18
CA ASN A 534 -33.11 -25.90 3.62
C ASN A 534 -32.64 -25.45 2.23
N VAL A 535 -31.34 -25.11 2.08
CA VAL A 535 -30.79 -24.66 0.79
C VAL A 535 -30.98 -25.68 -0.35
N ALA A 536 -31.02 -26.97 -0.02
CA ALA A 536 -31.21 -28.04 -1.00
C ALA A 536 -32.70 -28.34 -1.33
N ASP A 537 -33.63 -27.55 -0.80
CA ASP A 537 -35.05 -27.62 -1.13
C ASP A 537 -35.48 -26.26 -1.73
N ARG A 538 -35.86 -26.26 -3.02
CA ARG A 538 -36.01 -25.02 -3.80
C ARG A 538 -37.10 -24.09 -3.22
N ALA A 539 -38.20 -24.65 -2.73
CA ALA A 539 -39.30 -23.90 -2.14
C ALA A 539 -38.92 -23.33 -0.76
N SER A 540 -38.36 -24.15 0.13
CA SER A 540 -37.87 -23.72 1.45
C SER A 540 -36.78 -22.65 1.34
N PHE A 541 -35.85 -22.83 0.41
CA PHE A 541 -34.80 -21.88 0.10
C PHE A 541 -35.37 -20.55 -0.42
N LYS A 542 -36.22 -20.57 -1.45
CA LYS A 542 -36.83 -19.35 -2.01
C LYS A 542 -37.63 -18.61 -0.94
N ASN A 543 -38.50 -19.29 -0.20
CA ASN A 543 -39.32 -18.69 0.87
C ASN A 543 -38.46 -18.07 1.99
N ALA A 544 -37.25 -18.57 2.23
CA ALA A 544 -36.31 -17.98 3.18
C ALA A 544 -35.59 -16.75 2.60
N LEU A 545 -35.25 -16.75 1.30
CA LEU A 545 -34.62 -15.61 0.65
C LEU A 545 -35.60 -14.47 0.34
N ASP A 546 -36.85 -14.75 -0.04
CA ASP A 546 -37.89 -13.73 -0.21
C ASP A 546 -38.08 -12.91 1.08
N LYS A 547 -38.04 -13.58 2.25
CA LYS A 547 -38.07 -12.94 3.56
C LYS A 547 -36.79 -12.15 3.87
N LEU A 548 -35.64 -12.67 3.46
CA LEU A 548 -34.36 -11.97 3.59
C LEU A 548 -34.36 -10.66 2.78
N GLU A 549 -34.83 -10.68 1.53
CA GLU A 549 -34.91 -9.50 0.66
C GLU A 549 -35.86 -8.43 1.21
N SER A 550 -36.90 -8.78 1.99
CA SER A 550 -37.73 -7.80 2.71
C SER A 550 -37.08 -7.25 4.00
N ASP A 551 -36.15 -7.99 4.59
CA ASP A 551 -35.57 -7.71 5.92
C ASP A 551 -34.23 -6.96 5.87
N PHE A 552 -33.57 -6.91 4.71
CA PHE A 552 -32.19 -6.50 4.56
C PHE A 552 -31.88 -5.82 3.21
N PRO A 553 -30.79 -5.01 3.13
CA PRO A 553 -30.22 -4.58 1.85
C PRO A 553 -29.78 -5.77 0.98
N PRO A 554 -29.52 -5.56 -0.33
CA PRO A 554 -29.14 -6.61 -1.27
C PRO A 554 -27.98 -7.50 -0.78
N VAL A 555 -28.10 -8.81 -1.02
CA VAL A 555 -27.02 -9.75 -0.74
C VAL A 555 -25.90 -9.54 -1.76
N LYS A 556 -24.67 -9.39 -1.27
CA LYS A 556 -23.46 -9.19 -2.09
C LYS A 556 -22.35 -10.19 -1.85
N GLY A 557 -22.37 -10.91 -0.73
CA GLY A 557 -21.47 -12.04 -0.51
C GLY A 557 -22.23 -13.25 -0.01
N VAL A 558 -22.02 -14.40 -0.63
CA VAL A 558 -22.58 -15.68 -0.20
C VAL A 558 -21.46 -16.62 0.20
N ILE A 559 -21.60 -17.24 1.37
CA ILE A 559 -20.67 -18.24 1.90
C ILE A 559 -21.46 -19.53 2.12
N GLN A 560 -21.27 -20.49 1.21
CA GLN A 560 -21.87 -21.80 1.26
C GLN A 560 -21.01 -22.73 2.13
N MET A 561 -21.51 -23.01 3.33
CA MET A 561 -20.90 -23.86 4.36
C MET A 561 -21.81 -25.03 4.75
N ALA A 562 -22.97 -25.20 4.11
CA ALA A 562 -23.90 -26.26 4.45
C ALA A 562 -23.33 -27.63 4.05
N MET A 563 -23.25 -28.51 5.04
CA MET A 563 -22.87 -29.91 4.90
C MET A 563 -23.70 -30.75 5.86
N ALA A 564 -23.85 -32.03 5.54
CA ALA A 564 -24.21 -33.05 6.50
C ALA A 564 -23.21 -34.20 6.34
N LEU A 565 -22.83 -34.83 7.45
CA LEU A 565 -21.84 -35.89 7.50
C LEU A 565 -22.44 -37.10 8.22
N ARG A 566 -22.24 -38.30 7.65
CA ARG A 566 -22.82 -39.57 8.11
C ARG A 566 -21.88 -40.72 7.77
N ASP A 567 -20.76 -40.79 8.49
CA ASP A 567 -19.66 -41.69 8.17
C ASP A 567 -20.12 -43.16 8.22
N ILE A 568 -20.14 -43.80 7.05
CA ILE A 568 -20.42 -45.23 6.85
C ILE A 568 -19.78 -45.70 5.54
N VAL A 569 -19.22 -46.91 5.53
CA VAL A 569 -18.70 -47.54 4.31
C VAL A 569 -19.80 -47.60 3.24
N PHE A 570 -19.42 -47.36 1.99
CA PHE A 570 -20.35 -47.17 0.89
C PHE A 570 -21.27 -48.40 0.67
N GLU A 571 -20.76 -49.61 0.88
CA GLU A 571 -21.54 -50.86 0.85
C GLU A 571 -22.78 -50.82 1.76
N LYS A 572 -22.64 -50.27 2.97
CA LYS A 572 -23.69 -50.19 3.99
C LYS A 572 -24.44 -48.85 3.97
N MET A 573 -24.09 -47.96 3.06
CA MET A 573 -24.75 -46.67 2.90
C MET A 573 -26.16 -46.89 2.32
N SER A 574 -27.13 -46.15 2.88
CA SER A 574 -28.49 -46.11 2.36
C SER A 574 -28.66 -44.93 1.38
N HIS A 575 -29.66 -45.02 0.50
CA HIS A 575 -30.03 -43.93 -0.40
C HIS A 575 -30.32 -42.62 0.33
N GLU A 576 -30.98 -42.70 1.49
CA GLU A 576 -31.28 -41.56 2.34
C GLU A 576 -30.00 -40.84 2.81
N TRP A 577 -28.96 -41.61 3.18
CA TRP A 577 -27.71 -41.04 3.71
C TRP A 577 -26.86 -40.45 2.60
N TRP A 578 -26.75 -41.16 1.46
CA TRP A 578 -26.16 -40.64 0.22
C TRP A 578 -26.74 -39.26 -0.13
N ARG A 579 -28.08 -39.16 -0.21
CA ARG A 579 -28.78 -37.88 -0.47
C ARG A 579 -28.56 -36.87 0.65
N THR A 580 -28.49 -37.29 1.91
CA THR A 580 -28.28 -36.39 3.05
C THR A 580 -26.92 -35.67 2.96
N GLY A 581 -25.85 -36.39 2.63
CA GLY A 581 -24.51 -35.80 2.45
C GLY A 581 -24.37 -34.98 1.17
N LEU A 582 -24.94 -35.47 0.07
CA LEU A 582 -24.77 -34.87 -1.26
C LEU A 582 -25.60 -33.59 -1.45
N ARG A 583 -26.88 -33.61 -1.07
CA ARG A 583 -27.85 -32.54 -1.39
C ARG A 583 -27.46 -31.13 -0.95
N PRO A 584 -26.88 -30.88 0.25
CA PRO A 584 -26.46 -29.55 0.66
C PRO A 584 -25.40 -28.94 -0.26
N LYS A 585 -24.56 -29.77 -0.89
CA LYS A 585 -23.53 -29.33 -1.82
C LYS A 585 -24.10 -29.26 -3.23
N VAL A 586 -24.63 -30.34 -3.79
CA VAL A 586 -25.14 -30.37 -5.19
C VAL A 586 -26.34 -29.44 -5.39
N GLN A 587 -27.55 -29.84 -4.95
CA GLN A 587 -28.75 -29.00 -5.14
C GLN A 587 -28.66 -27.68 -4.35
N GLY A 588 -27.92 -27.66 -3.24
CA GLY A 588 -27.71 -26.43 -2.47
C GLY A 588 -26.89 -25.37 -3.22
N ILE A 589 -25.76 -25.74 -3.85
CA ILE A 589 -24.97 -24.83 -4.68
C ILE A 589 -25.77 -24.45 -5.94
N TRP A 590 -26.46 -25.40 -6.57
CA TRP A 590 -27.26 -25.12 -7.78
C TRP A 590 -28.38 -24.11 -7.51
N ASN A 591 -29.15 -24.28 -6.42
CA ASN A 591 -30.19 -23.32 -6.02
C ASN A 591 -29.61 -21.92 -5.74
N LEU A 592 -28.44 -21.83 -5.11
CA LEU A 592 -27.74 -20.56 -4.90
C LEU A 592 -27.31 -19.92 -6.22
N TYR A 593 -26.74 -20.71 -7.14
CA TYR A 593 -26.29 -20.27 -8.46
C TYR A 593 -27.45 -19.74 -9.33
N GLU A 594 -28.58 -20.45 -9.40
CA GLU A 594 -29.77 -20.00 -10.14
C GLU A 594 -30.35 -18.70 -9.57
N TYR A 595 -30.38 -18.57 -8.23
CA TYR A 595 -30.96 -17.41 -7.55
C TYR A 595 -30.08 -16.17 -7.71
N PHE A 596 -28.78 -16.29 -7.44
CA PHE A 596 -27.79 -15.21 -7.54
C PHE A 596 -27.24 -15.05 -8.97
N ASN A 597 -28.17 -14.96 -9.93
CA ASN A 597 -27.89 -14.72 -11.35
C ASN A 597 -27.59 -13.24 -11.64
N LYS A 598 -27.49 -12.86 -12.93
CA LYS A 598 -27.15 -11.50 -13.39
C LYS A 598 -28.04 -10.38 -12.83
N THR A 599 -29.28 -10.67 -12.41
CA THR A 599 -30.17 -9.69 -11.77
C THR A 599 -29.91 -9.49 -10.26
N ARG A 600 -29.20 -10.43 -9.63
CA ARG A 600 -28.77 -10.39 -8.22
C ARG A 600 -27.24 -10.57 -8.11
N PRO A 601 -26.43 -9.67 -8.69
CA PRO A 601 -24.99 -9.86 -8.82
C PRO A 601 -24.28 -9.78 -7.47
N LEU A 602 -23.54 -10.83 -7.14
CA LEU A 602 -22.65 -10.91 -5.98
C LEU A 602 -21.27 -10.32 -6.29
N ASP A 603 -20.64 -9.75 -5.27
CA ASP A 603 -19.22 -9.36 -5.30
C ASP A 603 -18.31 -10.59 -5.06
N PHE A 604 -18.81 -11.59 -4.32
CA PHE A 604 -18.16 -12.89 -4.17
C PHE A 604 -19.14 -14.04 -3.81
N PHE A 605 -18.78 -15.25 -4.26
CA PHE A 605 -19.42 -16.50 -3.87
C PHE A 605 -18.34 -17.48 -3.41
N ILE A 606 -18.41 -17.93 -2.16
CA ILE A 606 -17.40 -18.80 -1.52
C ILE A 606 -18.05 -20.14 -1.17
N ILE A 607 -17.50 -21.23 -1.69
CA ILE A 607 -17.95 -22.59 -1.42
C ILE A 607 -16.92 -23.30 -0.54
N TYR A 608 -17.35 -23.86 0.59
CA TYR A 608 -16.49 -24.68 1.45
C TYR A 608 -16.46 -26.13 0.97
N SER A 609 -15.35 -26.51 0.33
CA SER A 609 -15.01 -27.90 -0.02
C SER A 609 -14.03 -28.51 1.01
N SER A 610 -13.58 -29.74 0.77
CA SER A 610 -12.63 -30.49 1.60
C SER A 610 -11.61 -31.22 0.72
N ILE A 611 -10.37 -31.32 1.23
CA ILE A 611 -9.30 -32.10 0.60
C ILE A 611 -9.65 -33.59 0.46
N LEU A 612 -10.64 -34.08 1.22
CA LEU A 612 -11.15 -35.45 1.12
C LEU A 612 -11.90 -35.71 -0.20
N GLY A 613 -12.39 -34.67 -0.89
CA GLY A 613 -12.84 -34.83 -2.28
C GLY A 613 -11.71 -35.22 -3.23
N LEU A 614 -10.48 -34.73 -2.99
CA LEU A 614 -9.31 -34.96 -3.84
C LEU A 614 -8.59 -36.29 -3.56
N TYR A 615 -8.59 -36.75 -2.31
CA TYR A 615 -7.94 -38.02 -1.94
C TYR A 615 -8.90 -39.20 -1.79
N GLY A 616 -10.19 -38.94 -1.57
CA GLY A 616 -11.09 -39.91 -0.96
C GLY A 616 -10.79 -40.09 0.53
N TYR A 617 -11.77 -40.63 1.25
CA TYR A 617 -11.58 -41.13 2.61
C TYR A 617 -12.56 -42.29 2.87
N PRO A 618 -12.14 -43.35 3.59
CA PRO A 618 -13.03 -44.44 3.93
C PRO A 618 -14.25 -43.95 4.72
N SER A 619 -15.41 -44.52 4.44
CA SER A 619 -16.71 -44.20 5.04
C SER A 619 -17.29 -42.82 4.69
N GLN A 620 -16.66 -42.06 3.79
CA GLN A 620 -17.08 -40.69 3.45
C GLN A 620 -17.45 -40.48 1.97
N ALA A 621 -17.77 -41.54 1.24
CA ALA A 621 -18.14 -41.51 -0.19
C ALA A 621 -19.08 -40.36 -0.60
N GLN A 622 -20.23 -40.21 0.07
CA GLN A 622 -21.20 -39.11 -0.14
C GLN A 622 -20.63 -37.68 0.08
N TYR A 623 -19.67 -37.54 1.00
CA TYR A 623 -19.06 -36.25 1.33
C TYR A 623 -17.94 -35.93 0.34
N SER A 624 -17.08 -36.89 0.01
CA SER A 624 -16.06 -36.76 -1.03
C SER A 624 -16.72 -36.43 -2.38
N ALA A 625 -17.77 -37.16 -2.76
CA ALA A 625 -18.57 -36.93 -3.97
C ALA A 625 -19.15 -35.51 -4.01
N GLY A 626 -19.81 -35.07 -2.94
CA GLY A 626 -20.36 -33.71 -2.87
C GLY A 626 -19.31 -32.60 -2.83
N ASN A 627 -18.06 -32.88 -2.44
CA ASN A 627 -16.99 -31.87 -2.38
C ASN A 627 -16.35 -31.56 -3.74
N ILE A 628 -16.58 -32.39 -4.77
CA ILE A 628 -16.06 -32.16 -6.13
C ILE A 628 -17.03 -31.35 -7.01
N TYR A 629 -18.31 -31.31 -6.63
CA TYR A 629 -19.32 -30.41 -7.22
C TYR A 629 -19.13 -28.95 -6.75
#